data_AF-A0A8T3M013-F1
#
_entry.id   AF-A0A8T3M013-F1
#
_cell.length_a   1.000
_cell.length_b   1.000
_cell.length_c   1.000
_cell.angle_alpha   90.00
_cell.angle_beta   90.00
_cell.angle_gamma   90.00
#
_symmetry.space_group_name_H-M   'P 1'
#
loop_
_entity.id
_entity.type
_entity.pdbx_description
1 polymer ?
#
loop_
_entity_poly.entity_id
_entity_poly.type
_entity_poly.pdbx_seq_one_letter_code
_entity_poly.pdbx_strand_id
1 'polypeptide(L)' 'MTDNDRSLLMSRHVEARRQRDAAPLGSEAYREASEEVAEVEIAIATAEEPAPVSLPAEVRST' A
#
# COMPACT_ATOMS: atom_id res chain seq x y z
N MET A 1 3.46 5.14 -12.07
CA MET A 1 2.03 4.95 -11.80
C MET A 1 1.26 6.03 -12.55
N THR A 2 0.16 5.71 -13.23
CA THR A 2 -0.71 6.77 -13.79
C THR A 2 -1.66 7.30 -12.72
N ASP A 3 -2.19 8.52 -12.88
CA ASP A 3 -3.16 9.10 -11.93
C ASP A 3 -4.42 8.22 -11.76
N ASN A 4 -4.76 7.42 -12.78
CA ASN A 4 -5.86 6.46 -12.74
C ASN A 4 -5.56 5.26 -11.84
N ASP A 5 -4.34 4.72 -11.90
CA ASP A 5 -3.92 3.58 -11.05
C ASP A 5 -3.91 3.99 -9.57
N ARG A 6 -3.46 5.21 -9.28
CA ARG A 6 -3.48 5.77 -7.93
C ARG A 6 -4.90 5.91 -7.40
N SER A 7 -5.78 6.50 -8.21
CA SER A 7 -7.19 6.70 -7.86
C SER A 7 -7.92 5.38 -7.58
N LEU A 8 -7.58 4.33 -8.32
CA LEU A 8 -8.12 2.99 -8.11
C LEU A 8 -7.66 2.40 -6.77
N LEU A 9 -6.36 2.46 -6.47
CA LEU A 9 -5.81 1.99 -5.20
C LEU A 9 -6.42 2.73 -4.01
N MET A 10 -6.60 4.06 -4.12
CA MET A 10 -7.25 4.86 -3.07
C MET A 10 -8.71 4.46 -2.87
N SER A 11 -9.44 4.17 -3.95
CA SER A 11 -10.83 3.72 -3.85
C SER A 11 -10.94 2.36 -3.14
N ARG A 12 -10.05 1.43 -3.49
CA ARG A 12 -9.95 0.10 -2.84
C ARG A 12 -9.58 0.21 -1.36
N HIS A 13 -8.66 1.12 -1.01
CA HIS A 13 -8.28 1.39 0.39
C HIS A 13 -9.47 1.86 1.23
N VAL A 14 -10.25 2.81 0.71
CA VAL A 14 -11.44 3.33 1.39
C VAL A 14 -12.48 2.22 1.62
N GLU A 15 -12.68 1.36 0.63
CA GLU A 15 -13.60 0.24 0.75
C GLU A 15 -13.13 -0.78 1.80
N ALA A 16 -11.87 -1.22 1.73
CA ALA A 16 -11.30 -2.16 2.69
C ALA A 16 -11.37 -1.64 4.13
N ARG A 17 -11.11 -0.34 4.34
CA ARG A 17 -11.30 0.31 5.65
C ARG A 17 -12.74 0.28 6.12
N ARG A 18 -13.70 0.58 5.23
CA ARG A 18 -15.13 0.50 5.56
C ARG A 18 -15.53 -0.91 5.98
N GLN A 19 -15.04 -1.93 5.27
CA GLN A 19 -15.30 -3.33 5.59
C GLN A 19 -14.71 -3.71 6.96
N ARG A 20 -13.45 -3.34 7.21
CA ARG A 20 -12.78 -3.57 8.50
C ARG A 20 -13.51 -2.90 9.66
N ASP A 21 -13.89 -1.64 9.50
CA ASP A 21 -14.52 -0.85 10.55
C ASP A 21 -15.97 -1.31 10.83
N ALA A 22 -16.61 -2.01 9.88
CA ALA A 22 -17.92 -2.64 10.05
C ALA A 22 -17.84 -4.07 10.65
N ALA A 23 -16.67 -4.71 10.62
CA ALA A 23 -16.50 -6.08 11.09
C ALA A 23 -16.34 -6.15 12.63
N PRO A 24 -16.88 -7.20 13.29
CA PRO A 24 -16.63 -7.41 14.72
C PRO A 24 -15.14 -7.63 14.99
N LEU A 25 -14.62 -6.98 16.04
CA LEU A 25 -13.22 -7.16 16.45
C LEU A 25 -12.91 -8.62 16.77
N GLY A 26 -11.75 -9.09 16.33
CA GLY A 26 -11.30 -10.47 16.51
C GLY A 26 -11.99 -11.48 15.59
N SER A 27 -12.91 -11.05 14.73
CA SER A 27 -13.49 -11.92 13.69
C SER A 27 -12.52 -12.13 12.53
N GLU A 28 -12.74 -13.22 11.78
CA GLU A 28 -12.02 -13.47 10.54
C GLU A 28 -12.26 -12.38 9.49
N ALA A 29 -13.49 -11.86 9.39
CA ALA A 29 -13.80 -10.74 8.50
C ALA A 29 -12.98 -9.48 8.85
N TYR A 30 -12.75 -9.20 10.13
CA TYR A 30 -11.89 -8.10 10.55
C TYR A 30 -10.42 -8.35 10.17
N ARG A 31 -9.95 -9.60 10.32
CA ARG A 31 -8.59 -10.00 9.93
C ARG A 31 -8.38 -9.82 8.43
N GLU A 32 -9.25 -10.39 7.60
CA GLU A 32 -9.18 -10.31 6.14
C GLU A 32 -9.22 -8.86 5.65
N ALA A 33 -10.15 -8.05 6.16
CA ALA A 33 -10.23 -6.64 5.78
C ALA A 33 -9.00 -5.84 6.25
N SER A 34 -8.36 -6.22 7.35
CA SER A 34 -7.10 -5.61 7.80
C SER A 34 -5.92 -5.98 6.90
N GLU A 35 -5.84 -7.25 6.48
CA GLU A 35 -4.84 -7.73 5.52
C GLU A 35 -4.97 -6.99 4.18
N GLU A 36 -6.19 -6.87 3.67
CA GLU A 36 -6.50 -6.13 2.45
C GLU A 36 -6.09 -4.65 2.54
N VAL A 37 -6.35 -3.97 3.67
CA VAL A 37 -5.86 -2.59 3.89
C VAL A 37 -4.34 -2.52 3.78
N ALA A 38 -3.63 -3.45 4.42
CA ALA A 38 -2.17 -3.47 4.41
C ALA A 38 -1.60 -3.72 3.00
N GLU A 39 -2.18 -4.65 2.24
CA GLU A 39 -1.77 -4.92 0.86
C GLU A 39 -1.93 -3.68 -0.04
N VAL A 40 -3.05 -2.97 0.09
CA VAL A 40 -3.30 -1.75 -0.68
C VAL A 40 -2.34 -0.63 -0.28
N GLU A 41 -2.03 -0.46 1.01
CA GLU A 41 -1.06 0.53 1.48
C GLU A 41 0.35 0.25 0.95
N ILE A 42 0.78 -1.01 0.92
CA ILE A 42 2.05 -1.41 0.32
C ILE A 42 2.05 -1.06 -1.17
N ALA A 43 0.98 -1.41 -1.90
CA ALA A 43 0.89 -1.11 -3.33
C ALA A 43 0.97 0.39 -3.63
N ILE A 44 0.32 1.22 -2.81
CA ILE A 44 0.41 2.69 -2.89
C ILE A 44 1.86 3.14 -2.63
N ALA A 45 2.47 2.67 -1.55
CA ALA A 45 3.82 3.06 -1.17
C ALA A 45 4.85 2.68 -2.25
N THR A 46 4.78 1.45 -2.77
CA THR A 46 5.63 0.98 -3.87
C THR A 46 5.43 1.82 -5.13
N ALA A 47 4.22 2.27 -5.40
CA ALA A 47 3.93 3.06 -6.58
C ALA A 47 4.29 4.55 -6.44
N GLU A 48 4.41 5.04 -5.20
CA GLU A 48 4.85 6.40 -4.86
C GLU A 48 6.36 6.48 -4.57
N GLU A 49 7.05 5.35 -4.36
CA GLU A 49 8.49 5.31 -4.08
C GLU A 49 9.29 5.90 -5.26
N PRO A 50 10.14 6.91 -5.02
CA PRO A 50 11.01 7.44 -6.07
C PRO A 50 12.00 6.36 -6.50
N ALA A 51 12.33 6.34 -7.80
CA ALA A 51 13.32 5.40 -8.32
C ALA A 51 14.61 5.49 -7.48
N PRO A 52 15.24 4.34 -7.14
CA PRO A 52 16.42 4.35 -6.31
C PRO A 52 17.48 5.26 -6.95
N VAL A 53 17.98 6.21 -6.16
CA VAL A 53 19.05 7.10 -6.59
C VAL A 53 20.28 6.22 -6.87
N SER A 54 20.59 6.03 -8.16
CA SER A 54 21.77 5.28 -8.56
C SER A 54 23.01 6.12 -8.24
N LEU A 55 23.61 5.90 -7.08
CA LEU A 55 24.89 6.52 -6.75
C LEU A 55 25.97 5.97 -7.71
N PRO A 56 26.85 6.83 -8.26
CA PRO A 56 27.97 6.38 -9.08
C PRO A 56 28.87 5.44 -8.28
N ALA A 57 29.42 4.42 -8.95
CA ALA A 57 30.17 3.32 -8.35
C ALA A 57 31.45 3.75 -7.58
N GLU A 58 31.89 5.00 -7.73
CA GLU A 58 33.15 5.51 -7.18
C GLU A 58 33.16 5.70 -5.66
N VAL A 59 32.02 5.62 -4.97
CA VAL A 59 31.95 5.82 -3.50
C VAL A 59 32.07 4.52 -2.70
N ARG A 60 32.19 3.36 -3.37
CA ARG A 60 32.21 2.04 -2.70
C ARG A 60 33.60 1.53 -2.31
N SER A 61 34.64 2.37 -2.36
CA SER A 61 35.98 2.00 -1.93
C SER A 61 36.60 3.11 -1.09
N THR A 62 36.40 3.04 0.22
CA THR A 62 37.31 3.64 1.22
C THR A 62 37.29 2.77 2.46
#